data_AF-A0A357ZZS9-F1
#
_entry.id   AF-A0A357ZZS9-F1
#
_cell.length_a   1.000
_cell.length_b   1.000
_cell.length_c   1.000
_cell.angle_alpha   90.00
_cell.angle_beta   90.00
_cell.angle_gamma   90.00
#
_symmetry.space_group_name_H-M   'P 1'
#
loop_
_entity.id
_entity.type
_entity.pdbx_description
1 polymer ?
#
loop_
_entity_poly.entity_id
_entity_poly.type
_entity_poly.pdbx_seq_one_letter_code
_entity_poly.pdbx_strand_id
1 'polypeptide(L)'
;MNDHDHSHEHTHDHVHDDAVFEGTAAWEGVTVPAAPSSNSTVAWFHCFSGIAGDMALGALIDAGADVDEIRSMLKQLPVGGWSLETETVLRSGIAGTKVHVHTESAPPARSAAVVAQIVADAGPPDRVHRRALATFRALAEAEGRLHRQPPETVHFHEVGALDAIIDVVGACIALELLGVDEVASSPVADGLGTVRAAHGVLPVPVPAVVSLLADAPTYGLDIPRELTTPTGAALLAANVVQWGPMPAMTIRSAGFGAGTADLGDRPNLTRVVIGTRSDSPSVEGQPVVLLEANVDDVTGETLAYAIDALLDAGAHDAWLAPIIMKKGRPAHIVSALADPAQAAAVREVLVRETGTMGVRGTQLERWPQSRAFDTVDVDGQAVRVKVTAGRVKAEHDDAAQAARALGLPLREVTRRAEQAWRDAQ
;
A
#
# COMPACT_ATOMS: atom_id res chain seq x y z
N MET A 1 72.15 43.93 14.52
CA MET A 1 70.92 44.21 13.77
C MET A 1 70.07 42.96 13.90
N ASN A 2 69.39 42.84 15.04
CA ASN A 2 67.96 43.14 15.25
C ASN A 2 67.11 42.01 14.62
N ASP A 3 66.56 41.11 15.45
CA ASP A 3 65.20 41.17 16.05
C ASP A 3 64.13 40.92 14.97
N HIS A 4 63.18 39.97 15.06
CA HIS A 4 62.38 39.52 16.20
C HIS A 4 61.85 38.09 16.03
N ASP A 5 61.66 37.43 17.16
CA ASP A 5 60.71 36.35 17.44
C ASP A 5 59.27 36.90 17.45
N HIS A 6 58.31 36.17 16.85
CA HIS A 6 56.90 36.24 17.22
C HIS A 6 56.22 34.90 16.96
N SER A 7 56.00 34.18 18.07
CA SER A 7 54.90 33.25 18.29
C SER A 7 53.54 33.89 17.94
N HIS A 8 52.71 33.18 17.18
CA HIS A 8 51.27 33.38 17.19
C HIS A 8 50.57 32.04 17.39
N GLU A 9 50.11 31.84 18.63
CA GLU A 9 48.99 30.98 18.98
C GLU A 9 47.75 31.48 18.21
N HIS A 10 47.09 30.56 17.50
CA HIS A 10 45.69 30.72 17.15
C HIS A 10 44.89 29.69 17.93
N THR A 11 44.40 30.12 19.09
CA THR A 11 43.27 29.52 19.78
C THR A 11 42.03 29.64 18.90
N HIS A 12 41.61 28.54 18.30
CA HIS A 12 40.22 28.42 17.84
C HIS A 12 39.39 27.94 19.03
N ASP A 13 38.66 28.87 19.64
CA ASP A 13 37.55 28.57 20.54
C ASP A 13 36.53 27.74 19.76
N HIS A 14 36.56 26.42 19.98
CA HIS A 14 35.43 25.56 19.69
C HIS A 14 34.43 25.75 20.82
N VAL A 15 33.48 26.66 20.64
CA VAL A 15 32.22 26.59 21.38
C VAL A 15 31.48 25.38 20.85
N HIS A 16 31.70 24.23 21.49
CA HIS A 16 30.81 23.09 21.42
C HIS A 16 29.51 23.52 22.11
N ASP A 17 28.54 23.95 21.31
CA ASP A 17 27.16 24.00 21.78
C ASP A 17 26.66 22.55 21.77
N ASP A 18 27.04 21.80 22.82
CA ASP A 18 26.59 20.44 23.12
C ASP A 18 25.12 20.48 23.59
N ALA A 19 24.24 21.00 22.73
CA ALA A 19 22.83 20.70 22.82
C ALA A 19 22.63 19.28 22.28
N VAL A 20 22.76 18.30 23.17
CA VAL A 20 22.27 16.94 22.96
C VAL A 20 20.76 17.05 22.74
N PHE A 21 20.34 17.18 21.48
CA PHE A 21 18.95 17.25 21.07
C PHE A 21 18.39 15.83 20.91
N GLU A 22 17.30 15.55 21.61
CA GLU A 22 16.59 14.27 21.63
C GLU A 22 15.89 14.00 20.28
N GLY A 23 16.64 13.55 19.28
CA GLY A 23 16.15 13.24 17.92
C GLY A 23 15.26 11.99 17.79
N THR A 24 14.92 11.31 18.90
CA THR A 24 14.10 10.09 18.90
C THR A 24 12.60 10.38 18.98
N ALA A 25 12.18 11.50 19.57
CA ALA A 25 10.76 11.80 19.83
C ALA A 25 9.94 12.14 18.57
N ALA A 26 10.58 12.69 17.52
CA ALA A 26 9.88 13.14 16.31
C ALA A 26 9.29 12.00 15.46
N TRP A 27 9.69 10.75 15.70
CA TRP A 27 9.30 9.57 14.91
C TRP A 27 8.44 8.56 15.68
N GLU A 28 8.17 8.82 16.97
CA GLU A 28 7.38 7.94 17.83
C GLU A 28 5.88 8.05 17.50
N GLY A 29 5.19 6.91 17.36
CA GLY A 29 3.73 6.85 17.17
C GLY A 29 3.22 6.97 15.72
N VAL A 30 4.10 6.99 14.72
CA VAL A 30 3.70 6.96 13.30
C VAL A 30 3.25 5.54 12.90
N THR A 31 1.96 5.26 13.04
CA THR A 31 1.35 4.00 12.57
C THR A 31 0.59 4.18 11.26
N VAL A 32 0.66 3.15 10.41
CA VAL A 32 -0.13 2.98 9.17
C VAL A 32 -1.64 3.16 9.49
N PRO A 33 -2.45 3.72 8.58
CA PRO A 33 -3.90 3.84 8.78
C PRO A 33 -4.55 2.49 9.09
N ALA A 34 -5.61 2.51 9.91
CA ALA A 34 -6.39 1.32 10.25
C ALA A 34 -6.99 0.64 9.02
N ALA A 35 -7.34 -0.64 9.16
CA ALA A 35 -7.98 -1.44 8.12
C ALA A 35 -9.23 -0.74 7.54
N PRO A 36 -9.51 -0.93 6.25
CA PRO A 36 -10.48 -0.12 5.54
C PRO A 36 -11.91 -0.28 6.06
N SER A 37 -12.66 0.82 6.09
CA SER A 37 -14.07 0.84 6.51
C SER A 37 -15.01 1.08 5.33
N SER A 38 -16.26 0.61 5.45
CA SER A 38 -17.25 0.61 4.36
C SER A 38 -17.78 1.98 3.92
N ASN A 39 -17.40 3.05 4.62
CA ASN A 39 -17.78 4.44 4.33
C ASN A 39 -16.57 5.37 4.19
N SER A 40 -15.36 4.83 4.03
CA SER A 40 -14.16 5.65 3.92
C SER A 40 -14.12 6.42 2.59
N THR A 41 -13.64 7.65 2.64
CA THR A 41 -13.27 8.40 1.44
C THR A 41 -11.91 7.87 0.95
N VAL A 42 -11.87 7.36 -0.28
CA VAL A 42 -10.67 6.79 -0.88
C VAL A 42 -10.14 7.73 -1.96
N ALA A 43 -8.84 7.96 -1.98
CA ALA A 43 -8.11 8.49 -3.13
C ALA A 43 -7.37 7.35 -3.82
N TRP A 44 -7.78 7.01 -5.04
CA TRP A 44 -7.08 6.04 -5.86
C TRP A 44 -6.21 6.75 -6.92
N PHE A 45 -4.89 6.62 -6.78
CA PHE A 45 -3.92 7.14 -7.75
C PHE A 45 -3.74 6.16 -8.90
N HIS A 46 -3.82 6.68 -10.12
CA HIS A 46 -3.48 5.96 -11.35
C HIS A 46 -2.18 6.52 -11.91
N CYS A 47 -1.09 5.82 -11.61
CA CYS A 47 0.29 6.23 -11.88
C CYS A 47 0.77 5.73 -13.25
N PHE A 48 -0.09 5.87 -14.28
CA PHE A 48 0.11 5.25 -15.59
C PHE A 48 1.25 5.87 -16.41
N SER A 49 1.63 7.10 -16.07
CA SER A 49 2.77 7.84 -16.64
C SER A 49 3.77 8.24 -15.55
N GLY A 50 3.79 7.50 -14.44
CA GLY A 50 4.57 7.78 -13.24
C GLY A 50 3.91 8.77 -12.30
N ILE A 51 4.69 9.24 -11.33
CA ILE A 51 4.26 10.18 -10.29
C ILE A 51 5.45 10.99 -9.73
N ALA A 52 5.22 12.27 -9.49
CA ALA A 52 6.11 13.16 -8.77
C ALA A 52 5.33 13.92 -7.68
N GLY A 53 6.03 14.57 -6.74
CA GLY A 53 5.40 15.35 -5.67
C GLY A 53 4.44 16.42 -6.20
N ASP A 54 4.93 17.26 -7.12
CA ASP A 54 4.15 18.29 -7.82
C ASP A 54 2.96 17.70 -8.63
N MET A 55 3.14 16.54 -9.25
CA MET A 55 2.07 15.83 -9.97
C MET A 55 1.02 15.27 -9.00
N ALA A 56 1.42 14.74 -7.84
CA ALA A 56 0.47 14.27 -6.83
C ALA A 56 -0.36 15.43 -6.26
N LEU A 57 0.30 16.54 -5.91
CA LEU A 57 -0.35 17.76 -5.45
C LEU A 57 -1.28 18.35 -6.52
N GLY A 58 -0.80 18.46 -7.76
CA GLY A 58 -1.58 18.94 -8.90
C GLY A 58 -2.83 18.10 -9.13
N ALA A 59 -2.73 16.77 -9.05
CA ALA A 59 -3.88 15.88 -9.23
C ALA A 59 -4.94 16.10 -8.14
N LEU A 60 -4.53 16.34 -6.89
CA LEU A 60 -5.44 16.58 -5.77
C LEU A 60 -6.11 17.96 -5.86
N ILE A 61 -5.37 18.99 -6.28
CA ILE A 61 -5.94 20.32 -6.57
C ILE A 61 -6.98 20.21 -7.70
N ASP A 62 -6.62 19.54 -8.80
CA ASP A 62 -7.52 19.32 -9.93
C ASP A 62 -8.77 18.51 -9.54
N ALA A 63 -8.67 17.63 -8.54
CA ALA A 63 -9.78 16.86 -7.99
C ALA A 63 -10.68 17.66 -7.02
N GLY A 64 -10.33 18.92 -6.72
CA GLY A 64 -11.14 19.86 -5.96
C GLY A 64 -10.57 20.33 -4.62
N ALA A 65 -9.29 20.08 -4.32
CA ALA A 65 -8.66 20.68 -3.13
C ALA A 65 -8.41 22.18 -3.36
N ASP A 66 -8.82 23.02 -2.41
CA ASP A 66 -8.70 24.47 -2.53
C ASP A 66 -7.23 24.92 -2.43
N VAL A 67 -6.71 25.48 -3.53
CA VAL A 67 -5.31 25.92 -3.62
C VAL A 67 -4.98 27.07 -2.66
N ASP A 68 -5.92 27.95 -2.36
CA ASP A 68 -5.70 29.09 -1.48
C ASP A 68 -5.67 28.64 -0.01
N GLU A 69 -6.47 27.64 0.35
CA GLU A 69 -6.39 26.99 1.66
C GLU A 69 -5.08 26.23 1.82
N ILE A 70 -4.64 25.48 0.79
CA ILE A 70 -3.32 24.81 0.77
C ILE A 70 -2.20 25.83 0.97
N ARG A 71 -2.21 26.94 0.23
CA ARG A 71 -1.22 28.03 0.38
C ARG A 71 -1.24 28.62 1.79
N SER A 72 -2.43 28.85 2.35
CA SER A 72 -2.60 29.40 3.70
C SER A 72 -1.98 28.50 4.76
N MET A 73 -2.20 27.19 4.66
CA MET A 73 -1.63 26.20 5.57
C MET A 73 -0.13 26.04 5.39
N LEU A 74 0.37 26.00 4.14
CA LEU A 74 1.80 25.91 3.85
C LEU A 74 2.58 27.12 4.39
N LYS A 75 1.98 28.33 4.41
CA LYS A 75 2.58 29.54 5.00
C LYS A 75 2.83 29.44 6.51
N GLN A 76 2.25 28.46 7.19
CA GLN A 76 2.51 28.20 8.61
C GLN A 76 3.84 27.45 8.83
N LEU A 77 4.41 26.84 7.79
CA LEU A 77 5.74 26.25 7.87
C LEU A 77 6.77 27.37 8.18
N PRO A 78 7.71 27.16 9.12
CA PRO A 78 8.74 28.14 9.48
C PRO A 78 9.84 28.25 8.41
N VAL A 79 9.45 28.31 7.13
CA VAL A 79 10.33 28.44 5.97
C VAL A 79 9.74 29.48 5.00
N GLY A 80 10.53 30.51 4.70
CA GLY A 80 10.17 31.55 3.71
C GLY A 80 10.83 31.30 2.35
N GLY A 81 10.68 32.27 1.45
CA GLY A 81 11.37 32.28 0.15
C GLY A 81 10.82 31.30 -0.88
N TRP A 82 9.53 30.98 -0.80
CA TRP A 82 8.83 30.16 -1.79
C TRP A 82 7.50 30.78 -2.21
N SER A 83 7.04 30.43 -3.41
CA SER A 83 5.66 30.66 -3.87
C SER A 83 5.12 29.41 -4.58
N LEU A 84 3.80 29.23 -4.52
CA LEU A 84 3.10 28.13 -5.18
C LEU A 84 2.11 28.67 -6.21
N GLU A 85 2.36 28.36 -7.46
CA GLU A 85 1.52 28.69 -8.59
C GLU A 85 0.92 27.43 -9.22
N THR A 86 -0.25 27.57 -9.80
CA THR A 86 -0.95 26.47 -10.48
C THR A 86 -1.40 26.97 -11.84
N GLU A 87 -1.19 26.16 -12.87
CA GLU A 87 -1.69 26.43 -14.22
C GLU A 87 -2.45 25.23 -14.76
N THR A 88 -3.52 25.47 -15.51
CA THR A 88 -4.18 24.42 -16.29
C THR A 88 -3.40 24.21 -17.58
N VAL A 89 -2.96 22.98 -17.83
CA VAL A 89 -2.21 22.61 -19.03
C VAL A 89 -2.90 21.48 -19.78
N LEU A 90 -2.63 21.40 -21.08
CA LEU A 90 -2.99 20.24 -21.89
C LEU A 90 -1.77 19.34 -22.06
N ARG A 91 -1.95 18.03 -21.87
CA ARG A 91 -0.99 16.98 -22.23
C ARG A 91 -1.70 15.98 -23.11
N SER A 92 -1.25 15.85 -24.37
CA SER A 92 -1.89 14.99 -25.38
C SER A 92 -3.42 15.15 -25.45
N GLY A 93 -3.92 16.39 -25.31
CA GLY A 93 -5.34 16.73 -25.35
C GLY A 93 -6.12 16.56 -24.04
N ILE A 94 -5.48 16.09 -22.96
CA ILE A 94 -6.10 15.96 -21.64
C ILE A 94 -5.69 17.16 -20.77
N ALA A 95 -6.68 17.83 -20.17
CA ALA A 95 -6.45 18.90 -19.21
C ALA A 95 -6.00 18.35 -17.85
N GLY A 96 -5.08 19.05 -17.21
CA GLY A 96 -4.69 18.80 -15.83
C GLY A 96 -4.05 20.04 -15.21
N THR A 97 -3.83 19.99 -13.90
CA THR A 97 -3.20 21.06 -13.14
C THR A 97 -1.70 20.80 -13.01
N LYS A 98 -0.88 21.76 -13.47
CA LYS A 98 0.57 21.79 -13.21
C LYS A 98 0.82 22.68 -12.01
N VAL A 99 1.58 22.17 -11.05
CA VAL A 99 2.05 22.92 -9.88
C VAL A 99 3.46 23.42 -10.16
N HIS A 100 3.71 24.68 -9.82
CA HIS A 100 5.01 25.32 -9.86
C HIS A 100 5.36 25.83 -8.47
N VAL A 101 6.42 25.26 -7.87
CA VAL A 101 7.00 25.79 -6.63
C VAL A 101 8.24 26.61 -7.00
N HIS A 102 8.13 27.92 -6.87
CA HIS A 102 9.26 28.82 -7.09
C HIS A 102 10.00 29.05 -5.79
N THR A 103 11.34 29.10 -5.81
CA THR A 103 12.17 29.34 -4.63
C THR A 103 13.20 30.44 -4.91
N GLU A 104 13.39 31.36 -3.95
CA GLU A 104 14.20 32.59 -4.14
C GLU A 104 15.72 32.35 -4.17
N SER A 105 16.18 31.20 -3.72
CA SER A 105 17.58 30.75 -3.82
C SER A 105 17.64 29.22 -3.71
N ALA A 106 18.68 28.59 -4.25
CA ALA A 106 18.92 27.16 -4.04
C ALA A 106 19.05 26.91 -2.53
N PRO A 107 18.04 26.32 -1.86
CA PRO A 107 18.07 26.18 -0.42
C PRO A 107 19.18 25.19 -0.06
N PRO A 108 19.90 25.38 1.05
CA PRO A 108 20.81 24.36 1.53
C PRO A 108 20.02 23.07 1.78
N ALA A 109 20.58 21.95 1.32
CA ALA A 109 20.09 20.61 1.64
C ALA A 109 19.87 20.48 3.15
N ARG A 110 18.65 20.13 3.56
CA ARG A 110 18.28 19.93 4.97
C ARG A 110 18.45 18.48 5.37
N SER A 111 18.79 18.24 6.64
CA SER A 111 18.72 16.89 7.19
C SER A 111 17.27 16.45 7.40
N ALA A 112 17.04 15.15 7.43
CA ALA A 112 15.74 14.56 7.71
C ALA A 112 15.15 15.08 9.05
N ALA A 113 15.99 15.22 10.07
CA ALA A 113 15.59 15.78 11.37
C ALA A 113 15.10 17.23 11.27
N VAL A 114 15.78 18.08 10.49
CA VAL A 114 15.36 19.49 10.31
C VAL A 114 14.03 19.55 9.55
N VAL A 115 13.84 18.71 8.52
CA VAL A 115 12.56 18.65 7.80
C VAL A 115 11.43 18.19 8.71
N ALA A 116 11.65 17.17 9.54
CA ALA A 116 10.66 16.71 10.52
C ALA A 116 10.28 17.84 11.51
N GLN A 117 11.27 18.61 12.00
CA GLN A 117 11.02 19.73 12.89
C GLN A 117 10.21 20.85 12.21
N ILE A 118 10.52 21.18 10.95
CA ILE A 118 9.75 22.18 10.17
C ILE A 118 8.27 21.79 10.08
N VAL A 119 7.98 20.51 9.83
CA VAL A 119 6.60 20.01 9.76
C VAL A 119 5.93 20.04 11.14
N ALA A 120 6.65 19.68 12.20
CA ALA A 120 6.12 19.68 13.56
C ALA A 120 5.80 21.10 14.06
N ASP A 121 6.70 22.05 13.84
CA ASP A 121 6.57 23.44 14.30
C ASP A 121 5.44 24.20 13.61
N ALA A 122 5.04 23.77 12.41
CA ALA A 122 3.92 24.37 11.68
C ALA A 122 2.55 24.09 12.33
N GLY A 123 2.47 23.12 13.25
CA GLY A 123 1.22 22.72 13.92
C GLY A 123 0.07 22.32 12.98
N PRO A 124 0.30 21.55 11.90
CA PRO A 124 -0.77 21.18 10.98
C PRO A 124 -1.73 20.15 11.64
N PRO A 125 -2.93 19.93 11.08
CA PRO A 125 -3.85 18.90 11.56
C PRO A 125 -3.17 17.52 11.67
N ASP A 126 -3.55 16.72 12.68
CA ASP A 126 -2.89 15.44 13.01
C ASP A 126 -2.71 14.49 11.82
N ARG A 127 -3.68 14.45 10.90
CA ARG A 127 -3.60 13.62 9.69
C ARG A 127 -2.55 14.15 8.70
N VAL A 128 -2.47 15.46 8.52
CA VAL A 128 -1.43 16.09 7.69
C VAL A 128 -0.05 15.84 8.30
N HIS A 129 0.09 16.06 9.60
CA HIS A 129 1.34 15.84 10.34
C HIS A 129 1.84 14.40 10.14
N ARG A 130 0.97 13.41 10.43
CA ARG A 130 1.34 11.98 10.32
C ARG A 130 1.72 11.58 8.90
N ARG A 131 0.97 12.02 7.89
CA ARG A 131 1.23 11.69 6.47
C ARG A 131 2.55 12.31 5.99
N ALA A 132 2.79 13.57 6.32
CA ALA A 132 4.02 14.27 5.93
C ALA A 132 5.25 13.63 6.57
N LEU A 133 5.22 13.38 7.89
CA LEU A 133 6.32 12.70 8.57
C LEU A 133 6.54 11.28 8.08
N ALA A 134 5.48 10.49 7.84
CA ALA A 134 5.62 9.15 7.25
C ALA A 134 6.30 9.20 5.87
N THR A 135 5.97 10.20 5.07
CA THR A 135 6.57 10.40 3.73
C THR A 135 8.05 10.75 3.82
N PHE A 136 8.43 11.71 4.67
CA PHE A 136 9.85 12.05 4.87
C PHE A 136 10.63 10.92 5.55
N ARG A 137 10.00 10.14 6.42
CA ARG A 137 10.61 8.95 7.01
C ARG A 137 10.95 7.93 5.93
N ALA A 138 10.02 7.63 5.02
CA ALA A 138 10.25 6.70 3.92
C ALA A 138 11.43 7.15 3.04
N LEU A 139 11.51 8.46 2.73
CA LEU A 139 12.65 9.05 2.04
C LEU A 139 13.95 8.89 2.82
N ALA A 140 13.96 9.23 4.11
CA ALA A 140 15.13 9.12 4.98
C ALA A 140 15.61 7.67 5.10
N GLU A 141 14.70 6.69 5.19
CA GLU A 141 15.05 5.28 5.22
C GLU A 141 15.64 4.80 3.89
N ALA A 142 15.08 5.23 2.75
CA ALA A 142 15.61 4.89 1.43
C ALA A 142 17.00 5.49 1.20
N GLU A 143 17.19 6.77 1.49
CA GLU A 143 18.46 7.47 1.41
C GLU A 143 19.49 6.91 2.41
N GLY A 144 19.05 6.61 3.64
CA GLY A 144 19.87 5.99 4.67
C GLY A 144 20.43 4.63 4.24
N ARG A 145 19.62 3.80 3.57
CA ARG A 145 20.10 2.54 2.97
C ARG A 145 21.11 2.77 1.85
N LEU A 146 20.84 3.73 0.96
CA LEU A 146 21.73 4.06 -0.16
C LEU A 146 23.09 4.57 0.34
N HIS A 147 23.09 5.37 1.41
CA HIS A 147 24.28 5.97 2.01
C HIS A 147 24.87 5.19 3.20
N ARG A 148 24.26 4.06 3.60
CA ARG A 148 24.63 3.25 4.77
C ARG A 148 24.74 4.05 6.07
N GLN A 149 23.75 4.91 6.31
CA GLN A 149 23.66 5.75 7.50
C GLN A 149 22.27 5.63 8.15
N PRO A 150 22.16 5.87 9.47
CA PRO A 150 20.87 5.96 10.14
C PRO A 150 19.96 7.01 9.47
N PRO A 151 18.64 6.75 9.32
CA PRO A 151 17.70 7.68 8.69
C PRO A 151 17.72 9.09 9.31
N GLU A 152 17.94 9.18 10.62
CA GLU A 152 17.88 10.43 11.39
C GLU A 152 19.05 11.36 11.04
N THR A 153 20.18 10.80 10.60
CA THR A 153 21.39 11.55 10.23
C THR A 153 21.49 11.83 8.73
N VAL A 154 20.48 11.43 7.95
CA VAL A 154 20.48 11.64 6.50
C VAL A 154 20.39 13.12 6.17
N HIS A 155 21.30 13.57 5.32
CA HIS A 155 21.19 14.84 4.61
C HIS A 155 20.56 14.59 3.24
N PHE A 156 19.40 15.20 2.99
CA PHE A 156 18.73 15.05 1.72
C PHE A 156 19.39 15.95 0.67
N HIS A 157 20.07 15.35 -0.30
CA HIS A 157 20.79 16.09 -1.34
C HIS A 157 19.85 16.73 -2.37
N GLU A 158 18.71 16.09 -2.66
CA GLU A 158 17.72 16.58 -3.63
C GLU A 158 16.32 16.71 -3.03
N VAL A 159 15.99 15.86 -2.05
CA VAL A 159 14.62 15.74 -1.52
C VAL A 159 14.37 16.59 -0.27
N GLY A 160 15.39 17.31 0.23
CA GLY A 160 15.29 18.25 1.36
C GLY A 160 15.24 19.70 0.90
N ALA A 161 15.21 19.90 -0.41
CA ALA A 161 14.99 21.20 -1.02
C ALA A 161 13.56 21.68 -0.71
N LEU A 162 13.38 22.99 -0.80
CA LEU A 162 12.14 23.65 -0.36
C LEU A 162 10.95 23.25 -1.25
N ASP A 163 11.17 23.04 -2.55
CA ASP A 163 10.18 22.50 -3.48
C ASP A 163 9.65 21.13 -3.05
N ALA A 164 10.53 20.18 -2.72
CA ALA A 164 10.13 18.86 -2.24
C ALA A 164 9.32 18.95 -0.93
N ILE A 165 9.67 19.88 -0.03
CA ILE A 165 8.91 20.11 1.20
C ILE A 165 7.50 20.61 0.89
N ILE A 166 7.38 21.62 0.03
CA ILE A 166 6.10 22.21 -0.37
C ILE A 166 5.23 21.19 -1.11
N ASP A 167 5.81 20.39 -2.00
CA ASP A 167 5.09 19.34 -2.74
C ASP A 167 4.51 18.28 -1.80
N VAL A 168 5.35 17.71 -0.93
CA VAL A 168 4.95 16.63 -0.02
C VAL A 168 3.92 17.12 1.00
N VAL A 169 4.23 18.22 1.70
CA VAL A 169 3.32 18.78 2.71
C VAL A 169 2.03 19.27 2.05
N GLY A 170 2.13 19.91 0.88
CA GLY A 170 0.98 20.36 0.10
C GLY A 170 0.08 19.20 -0.31
N ALA A 171 0.65 18.08 -0.78
CA ALA A 171 -0.12 16.88 -1.11
C ALA A 171 -0.82 16.30 0.13
N CYS A 172 -0.15 16.25 1.28
CA CYS A 172 -0.76 15.81 2.54
C CYS A 172 -1.91 16.72 3.00
N ILE A 173 -1.76 18.05 2.85
CA ILE A 173 -2.84 19.02 3.10
C ILE A 173 -4.00 18.79 2.13
N ALA A 174 -3.73 18.63 0.84
CA ALA A 174 -4.77 18.42 -0.15
C ALA A 174 -5.58 17.14 0.10
N LEU A 175 -4.92 16.05 0.54
CA LEU A 175 -5.61 14.84 1.01
C LEU A 175 -6.52 15.11 2.22
N GLU A 176 -6.09 15.96 3.15
CA GLU A 176 -6.89 16.35 4.32
C GLU A 176 -8.12 17.17 3.93
N LEU A 177 -7.95 18.20 3.09
CA LEU A 177 -9.05 19.06 2.62
C LEU A 177 -10.09 18.28 1.82
N LEU A 178 -9.66 17.27 1.06
CA LEU A 178 -10.56 16.36 0.36
C LEU A 178 -11.23 15.32 1.28
N GLY A 179 -10.91 15.31 2.57
CA GLY A 179 -11.43 14.35 3.54
C GLY A 179 -11.01 12.91 3.26
N VAL A 180 -9.88 12.69 2.57
CA VAL A 180 -9.43 11.34 2.17
C VAL A 180 -8.99 10.56 3.38
N ASP A 181 -9.63 9.43 3.65
CA ASP A 181 -9.30 8.50 4.73
C ASP A 181 -8.22 7.49 4.32
N GLU A 182 -8.34 6.95 3.12
CA GLU A 182 -7.48 5.90 2.59
C GLU A 182 -6.88 6.30 1.25
N VAL A 183 -5.60 5.96 1.04
CA VAL A 183 -4.97 6.10 -0.27
C VAL A 183 -4.76 4.70 -0.86
N ALA A 184 -5.18 4.53 -2.10
CA ALA A 184 -4.92 3.33 -2.90
C ALA A 184 -4.19 3.74 -4.18
N SER A 185 -3.49 2.80 -4.83
CA SER A 185 -2.79 3.10 -6.08
C SER A 185 -2.81 1.93 -7.05
N SER A 186 -2.84 2.24 -8.35
CA SER A 186 -2.47 1.31 -9.41
C SER A 186 -1.00 0.87 -9.27
N PRO A 187 -0.55 -0.15 -10.02
CA PRO A 187 0.86 -0.32 -10.29
C PRO A 187 1.49 0.99 -10.79
N VAL A 188 2.74 1.23 -10.40
CA VAL A 188 3.45 2.47 -10.70
C VAL A 188 4.29 2.30 -11.97
N ALA A 189 4.06 3.17 -12.95
CA ALA A 189 4.89 3.20 -14.15
C ALA A 189 6.23 3.88 -13.88
N ASP A 190 7.31 3.33 -14.42
CA ASP A 190 8.61 3.99 -14.48
C ASP A 190 9.13 4.02 -15.92
N GLY A 191 10.07 4.92 -16.20
CA GLY A 191 10.77 4.95 -17.47
C GLY A 191 12.06 4.15 -17.42
N LEU A 192 12.99 4.49 -18.31
CA LEU A 192 14.30 3.87 -18.42
C LEU A 192 15.39 4.89 -18.78
N GLY A 193 16.63 4.44 -18.81
CA GLY A 193 17.78 5.25 -19.18
C GLY A 193 18.48 5.82 -17.95
N THR A 194 18.83 7.10 -18.01
CA THR A 194 19.60 7.76 -16.94
C THR A 194 19.17 9.20 -16.73
N VAL A 195 19.28 9.69 -15.51
CA VAL A 195 19.05 11.09 -15.12
C VAL A 195 20.31 11.69 -14.50
N ARG A 196 20.47 13.01 -14.59
CA ARG A 196 21.55 13.73 -13.89
C ARG A 196 21.02 14.27 -12.57
N ALA A 197 21.65 13.83 -11.49
CA ALA A 197 21.36 14.16 -10.10
C ALA A 197 22.61 14.75 -9.42
N ALA A 198 22.48 15.18 -8.17
CA ALA A 198 23.57 15.60 -7.28
C ALA A 198 24.63 14.49 -7.13
N HIS A 199 24.21 13.22 -7.18
CA HIS A 199 25.06 12.04 -7.14
C HIS A 199 25.66 11.66 -8.51
N GLY A 200 25.53 12.53 -9.51
CA GLY A 200 26.02 12.29 -10.87
C GLY A 200 24.96 11.69 -11.78
N VAL A 201 25.35 10.83 -12.71
CA VAL A 201 24.41 10.18 -13.64
C VAL A 201 23.89 8.90 -13.00
N LEU A 202 22.59 8.86 -12.72
CA LEU A 202 21.90 7.73 -12.08
C LEU A 202 21.07 6.95 -13.09
N PRO A 203 20.91 5.62 -12.94
CA PRO A 203 19.97 4.85 -13.75
C PRO A 203 18.52 5.26 -13.44
N VAL A 204 17.62 5.04 -14.39
CA VAL A 204 16.16 5.12 -14.19
C VAL A 204 15.60 3.69 -14.26
N PRO A 205 14.79 3.23 -13.27
CA PRO A 205 14.40 3.93 -12.03
C PRO A 205 15.58 4.36 -11.16
N VAL A 206 15.51 5.54 -10.54
CA VAL A 206 16.58 6.00 -9.64
C VAL A 206 16.66 5.12 -8.39
N PRO A 207 17.86 4.92 -7.79
CA PRO A 207 18.02 3.97 -6.67
C PRO A 207 17.07 4.22 -5.49
N ALA A 208 16.77 5.48 -5.18
CA ALA A 208 15.81 5.84 -4.14
C ALA A 208 14.39 5.35 -4.47
N VAL A 209 13.94 5.49 -5.73
CA VAL A 209 12.62 4.99 -6.19
C VAL A 209 12.54 3.47 -6.08
N VAL A 210 13.60 2.76 -6.48
CA VAL A 210 13.68 1.29 -6.33
C VAL A 210 13.55 0.90 -4.85
N SER A 211 14.23 1.60 -3.94
CA SER A 211 14.14 1.31 -2.50
C SER A 211 12.78 1.66 -1.91
N LEU A 212 12.12 2.72 -2.37
CA LEU A 212 10.81 3.16 -1.86
C LEU A 212 9.69 2.22 -2.31
N LEU A 213 9.79 1.65 -3.51
CA LEU A 213 8.75 0.83 -4.13
C LEU A 213 9.04 -0.68 -4.06
N ALA A 214 9.93 -1.14 -3.17
CA ALA A 214 10.39 -2.53 -3.12
C ALA A 214 9.26 -3.58 -2.98
N ASP A 215 8.16 -3.22 -2.32
CA ASP A 215 6.97 -4.07 -2.12
C ASP A 215 5.73 -3.57 -2.89
N ALA A 216 5.90 -2.58 -3.76
CA ALA A 216 4.82 -2.04 -4.58
C ALA A 216 4.84 -2.67 -5.98
N PRO A 217 3.68 -2.94 -6.60
CA PRO A 217 3.65 -3.36 -8.00
C PRO A 217 4.13 -2.21 -8.89
N THR A 218 5.14 -2.49 -9.72
CA THR A 218 5.70 -1.52 -10.67
C THR A 218 5.79 -2.14 -12.06
N TYR A 219 5.88 -1.30 -13.08
CA TYR A 219 6.12 -1.73 -14.46
C TYR A 219 6.89 -0.67 -15.25
N GLY A 220 7.75 -1.12 -16.16
CA GLY A 220 8.54 -0.22 -17.01
C GLY A 220 7.81 0.19 -18.29
N LEU A 221 8.05 1.42 -18.71
CA LEU A 221 7.69 1.96 -20.01
C LEU A 221 8.97 2.22 -20.83
N ASP A 222 8.89 2.01 -22.13
CA ASP A 222 9.98 2.29 -23.07
C ASP A 222 10.11 3.81 -23.33
N ILE A 223 10.42 4.55 -22.27
CA ILE A 223 10.51 6.02 -22.26
C ILE A 223 11.84 6.40 -21.61
N PRO A 224 12.77 7.05 -22.33
CA PRO A 224 14.10 7.36 -21.83
C PRO A 224 14.10 8.59 -20.90
N ARG A 225 13.34 8.52 -19.80
CA ARG A 225 13.16 9.60 -18.83
C ARG A 225 12.71 9.04 -17.47
N GLU A 226 13.09 9.73 -16.40
CA GLU A 226 12.47 9.53 -15.08
C GLU A 226 10.99 9.93 -15.12
N LEU A 227 10.10 8.96 -14.89
CA LEU A 227 8.65 9.18 -14.82
C LEU A 227 8.14 9.19 -13.38
N THR A 228 8.74 8.37 -12.53
CA THR A 228 8.48 8.37 -11.10
C THR A 228 9.68 8.97 -10.39
N THR A 229 9.46 10.02 -9.61
CA THR A 229 10.52 10.67 -8.83
C THR A 229 10.52 10.17 -7.38
N PRO A 230 11.61 10.37 -6.61
CA PRO A 230 11.66 9.97 -5.20
C PRO A 230 10.51 10.55 -4.36
N THR A 231 10.11 11.81 -4.59
CA THR A 231 9.01 12.44 -3.84
C THR A 231 7.66 11.78 -4.12
N GLY A 232 7.35 11.50 -5.39
CA GLY A 232 6.14 10.79 -5.78
C GLY A 232 6.11 9.35 -5.24
N ALA A 233 7.22 8.63 -5.38
CA ALA A 233 7.35 7.28 -4.85
C ALA A 233 7.17 7.23 -3.32
N ALA A 234 7.74 8.18 -2.59
CA ALA A 234 7.62 8.25 -1.14
C ALA A 234 6.20 8.57 -0.67
N LEU A 235 5.50 9.48 -1.35
CA LEU A 235 4.09 9.76 -1.07
C LEU A 235 3.26 8.49 -1.18
N LEU A 236 3.48 7.68 -2.21
CA LEU A 236 2.79 6.41 -2.34
C LEU A 236 3.22 5.40 -1.28
N ALA A 237 4.52 5.18 -1.11
CA ALA A 237 5.06 4.21 -0.16
C ALA A 237 4.59 4.45 1.28
N ALA A 238 4.45 5.71 1.69
CA ALA A 238 4.03 6.06 3.04
C ALA A 238 2.52 6.04 3.27
N ASN A 239 1.72 6.28 2.22
CA ASN A 239 0.27 6.54 2.39
C ASN A 239 -0.62 5.47 1.78
N VAL A 240 -0.15 4.69 0.80
CA VAL A 240 -0.94 3.66 0.12
C VAL A 240 -1.16 2.46 1.03
N VAL A 241 -2.43 2.14 1.28
CA VAL A 241 -2.84 0.96 2.06
C VAL A 241 -3.30 -0.20 1.17
N GLN A 242 -3.58 0.07 -0.10
CA GLN A 242 -4.01 -0.94 -1.07
C GLN A 242 -3.45 -0.66 -2.47
N TRP A 243 -2.77 -1.66 -3.03
CA TRP A 243 -2.29 -1.64 -4.41
C TRP A 243 -3.22 -2.43 -5.34
N GLY A 244 -3.33 -1.99 -6.59
CA GLY A 244 -4.03 -2.72 -7.65
C GLY A 244 -5.11 -1.89 -8.36
N PRO A 245 -6.13 -2.54 -8.96
CA PRO A 245 -7.19 -1.84 -9.67
C PRO A 245 -7.97 -0.90 -8.74
N MET A 246 -8.65 0.08 -9.33
CA MET A 246 -9.52 1.00 -8.60
C MET A 246 -10.53 0.21 -7.76
N PRO A 247 -10.62 0.46 -6.44
CA PRO A 247 -11.54 -0.26 -5.59
C PRO A 247 -13.00 0.03 -5.99
N ALA A 248 -13.92 -0.84 -5.59
CA ALA A 248 -15.35 -0.55 -5.70
C ALA A 248 -15.66 0.73 -4.89
N MET A 249 -16.10 1.77 -5.58
CA MET A 249 -16.37 3.08 -4.99
C MET A 249 -17.37 3.87 -5.83
N THR A 250 -18.11 4.76 -5.18
CA THR A 250 -18.88 5.79 -5.87
C THR A 250 -17.98 7.00 -6.09
N ILE A 251 -17.65 7.28 -7.37
CA ILE A 251 -16.76 8.39 -7.75
C ILE A 251 -17.44 9.72 -7.41
N ARG A 252 -16.72 10.57 -6.68
CA ARG A 252 -17.12 11.94 -6.32
C ARG A 252 -16.44 12.98 -7.20
N SER A 253 -15.13 12.83 -7.40
CA SER A 253 -14.33 13.70 -8.26
C SER A 253 -13.11 12.96 -8.79
N ALA A 254 -12.46 13.55 -9.79
CA ALA A 254 -11.19 13.07 -10.31
C ALA A 254 -10.36 14.27 -10.76
N GLY A 255 -9.05 14.12 -10.75
CA GLY A 255 -8.13 15.18 -11.17
C GLY A 255 -6.86 14.62 -11.80
N PHE A 256 -6.23 15.43 -12.63
CA PHE A 256 -4.95 15.14 -13.26
C PHE A 256 -3.89 16.15 -12.82
N GLY A 257 -2.76 15.63 -12.36
CA GLY A 257 -1.57 16.42 -12.08
C GLY A 257 -0.55 16.25 -13.18
N ALA A 258 -0.06 17.37 -13.72
CA ALA A 258 0.76 17.37 -14.92
C ALA A 258 2.27 17.36 -14.64
N GLY A 259 2.98 16.49 -15.34
CA GLY A 259 4.43 16.51 -15.38
C GLY A 259 4.97 17.60 -16.31
N THR A 260 6.24 17.95 -16.15
CA THR A 260 6.90 19.00 -16.93
C THR A 260 7.17 18.57 -18.37
N ALA A 261 7.59 17.32 -18.56
CA ALA A 261 7.98 16.82 -19.89
C ALA A 261 6.76 16.57 -20.80
N ASP A 262 6.94 16.84 -22.09
CA ASP A 262 6.06 16.31 -23.14
C ASP A 262 6.60 14.94 -23.59
N LEU A 263 5.75 13.92 -23.55
CA LEU A 263 6.09 12.55 -23.92
C LEU A 263 5.68 12.20 -25.36
N GLY A 264 4.96 13.10 -26.05
CA GLY A 264 4.53 12.93 -27.44
C GLY A 264 3.39 11.94 -27.61
N ASP A 265 3.63 10.65 -27.39
CA ASP A 265 2.68 9.56 -27.67
C ASP A 265 1.64 9.34 -26.56
N ARG A 266 1.83 9.98 -25.39
CA ARG A 266 0.97 9.84 -24.22
C ARG A 266 1.01 11.07 -23.32
N PRO A 267 -0.03 11.28 -22.50
CA PRO A 267 -0.05 12.39 -21.57
C PRO A 267 0.88 12.13 -20.38
N ASN A 268 1.77 13.08 -20.08
CA ASN A 268 2.54 13.09 -18.84
C ASN A 268 1.69 13.58 -17.66
N LEU A 269 0.81 12.71 -17.18
CA LEU A 269 -0.13 13.01 -16.10
C LEU A 269 -0.18 11.88 -15.07
N THR A 270 -0.36 12.23 -13.82
CA THR A 270 -0.84 11.33 -12.77
C THR A 270 -2.31 11.64 -12.54
N ARG A 271 -3.17 10.61 -12.50
CA ARG A 271 -4.59 10.79 -12.18
C ARG A 271 -4.85 10.40 -10.74
N VAL A 272 -5.72 11.14 -10.07
CA VAL A 272 -6.37 10.69 -8.82
C VAL A 272 -7.88 10.60 -9.03
N VAL A 273 -8.50 9.57 -8.47
CA VAL A 273 -9.97 9.42 -8.40
C VAL A 273 -10.36 9.41 -6.94
N ILE A 274 -11.26 10.31 -6.55
CA ILE A 274 -11.76 10.45 -5.19
C ILE A 274 -13.20 9.96 -5.13
N GLY A 275 -13.54 9.22 -4.09
CA GLY A 275 -14.91 8.73 -3.91
C GLY A 275 -15.10 7.97 -2.61
N THR A 276 -16.32 7.56 -2.36
CA THR A 276 -16.67 6.80 -1.16
C THR A 276 -16.59 5.32 -1.47
N ARG A 277 -15.81 4.58 -0.67
CA ARG A 277 -15.71 3.12 -0.79
C ARG A 277 -17.11 2.53 -0.76
N SER A 278 -17.36 1.58 -1.64
CA SER A 278 -18.64 0.89 -1.70
C SER A 278 -18.44 -0.55 -1.28
N ASP A 279 -19.12 -0.95 -0.21
CA ASP A 279 -19.40 -2.35 0.11
C ASP A 279 -20.43 -2.91 -0.89
N SER A 280 -20.16 -2.79 -2.19
CA SER A 280 -20.91 -3.59 -3.12
C SER A 280 -20.26 -4.97 -3.13
N PRO A 281 -20.95 -6.05 -2.67
CA PRO A 281 -20.54 -7.38 -3.05
C PRO A 281 -20.47 -7.38 -4.58
N SER A 282 -19.36 -7.86 -5.13
CA SER A 282 -19.17 -7.91 -6.57
C SER A 282 -20.43 -8.53 -7.20
N VAL A 283 -21.15 -7.75 -8.00
CA VAL A 283 -22.32 -8.24 -8.74
C VAL A 283 -21.86 -9.30 -9.74
N GLU A 284 -20.62 -9.17 -10.21
CA GLU A 284 -19.86 -10.15 -10.96
C GLU A 284 -19.20 -11.17 -10.02
N GLY A 285 -19.22 -12.44 -10.37
CA GLY A 285 -18.61 -13.46 -9.53
C GLY A 285 -17.09 -13.36 -9.58
N GLN A 286 -16.44 -13.61 -8.45
CA GLN A 286 -14.99 -13.67 -8.36
C GLN A 286 -14.47 -14.82 -9.23
N PRO A 287 -13.49 -14.58 -10.13
CA PRO A 287 -12.92 -15.64 -10.95
C PRO A 287 -12.21 -16.65 -10.05
N VAL A 288 -12.46 -17.93 -10.30
CA VAL A 288 -11.79 -19.07 -9.66
C VAL A 288 -11.49 -20.13 -10.69
N VAL A 289 -10.53 -21.01 -10.39
CA VAL A 289 -10.18 -22.15 -11.24
C VAL A 289 -10.52 -23.43 -10.49
N LEU A 290 -11.33 -24.29 -11.12
CA LEU A 290 -11.54 -25.66 -10.67
C LEU A 290 -10.51 -26.56 -11.34
N LEU A 291 -9.60 -27.13 -10.54
CA LEU A 291 -8.59 -28.09 -10.97
C LEU A 291 -9.05 -29.51 -10.62
N GLU A 292 -8.94 -30.44 -11.57
CA GLU A 292 -9.37 -31.81 -11.35
C GLU A 292 -8.42 -32.85 -11.95
N ALA A 293 -8.32 -34.01 -11.28
CA ALA A 293 -7.72 -35.21 -11.83
C ALA A 293 -8.54 -36.45 -11.47
N ASN A 294 -8.54 -37.43 -12.38
CA ASN A 294 -9.15 -38.74 -12.10
C ASN A 294 -8.05 -39.72 -11.72
N VAL A 295 -8.25 -40.46 -10.65
CA VAL A 295 -7.27 -41.40 -10.10
C VAL A 295 -7.91 -42.75 -9.76
N ASP A 296 -7.34 -43.84 -10.29
CA ASP A 296 -7.82 -45.22 -10.13
C ASP A 296 -6.82 -46.16 -9.42
N ASP A 297 -5.66 -45.63 -9.03
CA ASP A 297 -4.55 -46.32 -8.39
C ASP A 297 -4.08 -45.68 -7.07
N VAL A 298 -4.85 -44.71 -6.56
CA VAL A 298 -4.54 -43.98 -5.32
C VAL A 298 -5.40 -44.48 -4.16
N THR A 299 -4.78 -44.70 -3.00
CA THR A 299 -5.47 -45.21 -1.81
C THR A 299 -6.29 -44.12 -1.12
N GLY A 300 -7.31 -44.51 -0.35
CA GLY A 300 -8.12 -43.57 0.44
C GLY A 300 -7.30 -42.75 1.46
N GLU A 301 -6.24 -43.33 2.03
CA GLU A 301 -5.34 -42.62 2.96
C GLU A 301 -4.57 -41.50 2.25
N THR A 302 -4.03 -41.79 1.06
CA THR A 302 -3.37 -40.79 0.22
C THR A 302 -4.35 -39.71 -0.24
N LEU A 303 -5.58 -40.09 -0.61
CA LEU A 303 -6.60 -39.12 -1.01
C LEU A 303 -7.00 -38.19 0.14
N ALA A 304 -7.13 -38.71 1.36
CA ALA A 304 -7.42 -37.88 2.53
C ALA A 304 -6.29 -36.87 2.79
N TYR A 305 -5.03 -37.34 2.77
CA TYR A 305 -3.87 -36.46 2.90
C TYR A 305 -3.80 -35.40 1.79
N ALA A 306 -4.12 -35.77 0.54
CA ALA A 306 -4.11 -34.83 -0.57
C ALA A 306 -5.13 -33.70 -0.39
N ILE A 307 -6.30 -33.96 0.20
CA ILE A 307 -7.30 -32.91 0.48
C ILE A 307 -6.72 -31.86 1.43
N ASP A 308 -6.12 -32.28 2.55
CA ASP A 308 -5.53 -31.36 3.52
C ASP A 308 -4.38 -30.56 2.88
N ALA A 309 -3.49 -31.24 2.14
CA ALA A 309 -2.38 -30.59 1.46
C ALA A 309 -2.83 -29.56 0.40
N LEU A 310 -3.95 -29.81 -0.30
CA LEU A 310 -4.51 -28.86 -1.26
C LEU A 310 -5.06 -27.61 -0.56
N LEU A 311 -5.74 -27.78 0.58
CA LEU A 311 -6.23 -26.67 1.39
C LEU A 311 -5.07 -25.83 1.94
N ASP A 312 -4.02 -26.49 2.46
CA ASP A 312 -2.80 -25.82 2.95
C ASP A 312 -2.06 -25.06 1.84
N ALA A 313 -2.16 -25.53 0.60
CA ALA A 313 -1.61 -24.87 -0.58
C ALA A 313 -2.43 -23.66 -1.07
N GLY A 314 -3.52 -23.31 -0.37
CA GLY A 314 -4.35 -22.15 -0.67
C GLY A 314 -5.59 -22.45 -1.53
N ALA A 315 -5.98 -23.72 -1.69
CA ALA A 315 -7.28 -24.04 -2.26
C ALA A 315 -8.39 -23.49 -1.35
N HIS A 316 -9.43 -22.93 -1.95
CA HIS A 316 -10.63 -22.48 -1.25
C HIS A 316 -11.48 -23.65 -0.76
N ASP A 317 -11.46 -24.75 -1.51
CA ASP A 317 -12.14 -26.00 -1.19
C ASP A 317 -11.46 -27.15 -1.94
N ALA A 318 -11.54 -28.35 -1.38
CA ALA A 318 -11.03 -29.57 -2.00
C ALA A 318 -11.93 -30.76 -1.63
N TRP A 319 -12.27 -31.60 -2.60
CA TRP A 319 -13.15 -32.75 -2.38
C TRP A 319 -12.87 -33.93 -3.30
N LEU A 320 -13.49 -35.06 -2.97
CA LEU A 320 -13.43 -36.30 -3.75
C LEU A 320 -14.82 -36.65 -4.27
N ALA A 321 -14.92 -37.03 -5.55
CA ALA A 321 -16.14 -37.58 -6.14
C ALA A 321 -15.89 -39.01 -6.67
N PRO A 322 -16.64 -40.03 -6.22
CA PRO A 322 -16.44 -41.40 -6.70
C PRO A 322 -16.92 -41.55 -8.15
N ILE A 323 -16.13 -42.25 -8.96
CA ILE A 323 -16.44 -42.54 -10.37
C ILE A 323 -16.08 -43.99 -10.73
N ILE A 324 -16.58 -44.46 -11.87
CA ILE A 324 -16.13 -45.71 -12.50
C ILE A 324 -15.38 -45.36 -13.78
N MET A 325 -14.15 -45.85 -13.90
CA MET A 325 -13.29 -45.65 -15.08
C MET A 325 -13.27 -46.89 -15.98
N LYS A 326 -12.59 -46.78 -17.12
CA LYS A 326 -12.39 -47.89 -18.08
C LYS A 326 -11.91 -49.16 -17.36
N LYS A 327 -12.26 -50.32 -17.91
CA LYS A 327 -12.01 -51.64 -17.30
C LYS A 327 -12.76 -51.85 -15.96
N GLY A 328 -13.83 -51.08 -15.71
CA GLY A 328 -14.68 -51.23 -14.52
C GLY A 328 -14.00 -50.85 -13.22
N ARG A 329 -12.98 -49.97 -13.27
CA ARG A 329 -12.17 -49.62 -12.10
C ARG A 329 -12.90 -48.57 -11.25
N PRO A 330 -13.15 -48.84 -9.95
CA PRO A 330 -13.53 -47.80 -9.01
C PRO A 330 -12.41 -46.78 -8.89
N ALA A 331 -12.76 -45.50 -8.93
CA ALA A 331 -11.82 -44.39 -8.98
C ALA A 331 -12.42 -43.14 -8.31
N HIS A 332 -11.63 -42.08 -8.16
CA HIS A 332 -12.08 -40.80 -7.65
C HIS A 332 -11.69 -39.66 -8.61
N ILE A 333 -12.53 -38.63 -8.66
CA ILE A 333 -12.10 -37.29 -9.09
C ILE A 333 -11.61 -36.58 -7.85
N VAL A 334 -10.37 -36.11 -7.87
CA VAL A 334 -9.83 -35.15 -6.90
C VAL A 334 -10.04 -33.76 -7.49
N SER A 335 -10.79 -32.93 -6.79
CA SER A 335 -11.16 -31.58 -7.23
C SER A 335 -10.66 -30.55 -6.23
N ALA A 336 -10.09 -29.45 -6.72
CA ALA A 336 -9.65 -28.31 -5.91
C ALA A 336 -10.11 -27.01 -6.56
N LEU A 337 -10.79 -26.16 -5.80
CA LEU A 337 -11.22 -24.83 -6.23
C LEU A 337 -10.23 -23.78 -5.70
N ALA A 338 -9.62 -22.99 -6.56
CA ALA A 338 -8.57 -22.06 -6.16
C ALA A 338 -8.72 -20.68 -6.83
N ASP A 339 -8.09 -19.67 -6.22
CA ASP A 339 -7.84 -18.39 -6.86
C ASP A 339 -6.92 -18.58 -8.09
N PRO A 340 -7.14 -17.86 -9.21
CA PRO A 340 -6.26 -17.95 -10.38
C PRO A 340 -4.77 -17.73 -10.07
N ALA A 341 -4.44 -16.87 -9.11
CA ALA A 341 -3.06 -16.62 -8.68
C ALA A 341 -2.44 -17.82 -7.95
N GLN A 342 -3.25 -18.63 -7.26
CA GLN A 342 -2.83 -19.82 -6.53
C GLN A 342 -2.92 -21.11 -7.36
N ALA A 343 -3.52 -21.06 -8.55
CA ALA A 343 -3.78 -22.24 -9.38
C ALA A 343 -2.51 -23.03 -9.73
N ALA A 344 -1.36 -22.35 -9.91
CA ALA A 344 -0.10 -23.01 -10.20
C ALA A 344 0.40 -23.87 -9.02
N ALA A 345 0.35 -23.33 -7.81
CA ALA A 345 0.77 -24.02 -6.58
C ALA A 345 -0.16 -25.19 -6.25
N VAL A 346 -1.48 -24.96 -6.29
CA VAL A 346 -2.49 -26.00 -6.04
C VAL A 346 -2.37 -27.14 -7.06
N ARG A 347 -2.15 -26.83 -8.33
CA ARG A 347 -1.92 -27.84 -9.38
C ARG A 347 -0.68 -28.68 -9.09
N GLU A 348 0.41 -28.06 -8.65
CA GLU A 348 1.65 -28.78 -8.32
C GLU A 348 1.44 -29.78 -7.18
N VAL A 349 0.74 -29.37 -6.12
CA VAL A 349 0.37 -30.25 -5.02
C VAL A 349 -0.52 -31.39 -5.50
N LEU A 350 -1.54 -31.09 -6.32
CA LEU A 350 -2.43 -32.12 -6.86
C LEU A 350 -1.66 -33.20 -7.62
N VAL A 351 -0.70 -32.79 -8.47
CA VAL A 351 0.15 -33.72 -9.22
C VAL A 351 1.06 -34.53 -8.28
N ARG A 352 1.72 -33.85 -7.35
CA ARG A 352 2.70 -34.48 -6.45
C ARG A 352 2.06 -35.51 -5.53
N GLU A 353 0.95 -35.16 -4.87
CA GLU A 353 0.35 -36.01 -3.84
C GLU A 353 -0.48 -37.15 -4.43
N THR A 354 -1.07 -36.97 -5.62
CA THR A 354 -1.87 -38.01 -6.26
C THR A 354 -1.08 -38.86 -7.25
N GLY A 355 0.09 -38.40 -7.71
CA GLY A 355 0.87 -39.06 -8.75
C GLY A 355 0.24 -39.00 -10.14
N THR A 356 -0.83 -38.20 -10.33
CA THR A 356 -1.50 -38.08 -11.63
C THR A 356 -0.57 -37.51 -12.70
N MET A 357 -0.72 -37.98 -13.94
CA MET A 357 0.05 -37.50 -15.09
C MET A 357 -0.53 -36.22 -15.71
N GLY A 358 -1.69 -35.75 -15.26
CA GLY A 358 -2.32 -34.57 -15.83
C GLY A 358 -3.48 -34.04 -14.99
N VAL A 359 -3.64 -32.71 -15.06
CA VAL A 359 -4.71 -31.96 -14.39
C VAL A 359 -5.46 -31.17 -15.44
N ARG A 360 -6.79 -31.19 -15.37
CA ARG A 360 -7.65 -30.32 -16.19
C ARG A 360 -8.13 -29.14 -15.34
N GLY A 361 -8.32 -27.98 -15.97
CA GLY A 361 -8.77 -26.77 -15.31
C GLY A 361 -9.99 -26.16 -16.01
N THR A 362 -10.95 -25.68 -15.23
CA THR A 362 -12.11 -24.92 -15.72
C THR A 362 -12.16 -23.57 -15.00
N GLN A 363 -12.27 -22.48 -15.75
CA GLN A 363 -12.53 -21.16 -15.17
C GLN A 363 -14.01 -21.06 -14.78
N LEU A 364 -14.26 -20.62 -13.56
CA LEU A 364 -15.58 -20.45 -12.97
C LEU A 364 -15.66 -19.08 -12.29
N GLU A 365 -16.88 -18.70 -11.93
CA GLU A 365 -17.15 -17.52 -11.10
C GLU A 365 -17.78 -17.97 -9.77
N ARG A 366 -17.44 -17.30 -8.68
CA ARG A 366 -18.06 -17.51 -7.36
C ARG A 366 -18.58 -16.20 -6.75
N TRP A 367 -19.70 -16.26 -6.04
CA TRP A 367 -20.24 -15.12 -5.29
C TRP A 367 -20.16 -15.40 -3.79
N PRO A 368 -19.00 -15.20 -3.14
CA PRO A 368 -18.90 -15.41 -1.71
C PRO A 368 -19.69 -14.33 -0.97
N GLN A 369 -20.37 -14.74 0.10
CA GLN A 369 -20.97 -13.79 1.03
C GLN A 369 -19.92 -13.33 2.04
N SER A 370 -19.92 -12.03 2.35
CA SER A 370 -19.12 -11.47 3.44
C SER A 370 -19.46 -12.18 4.74
N ARG A 371 -18.43 -12.58 5.47
CA ARG A 371 -18.55 -13.27 6.74
C ARG A 371 -17.68 -12.59 7.77
N ALA A 372 -18.22 -12.43 8.97
CA ALA A 372 -17.45 -12.06 10.15
C ALA A 372 -17.31 -13.29 11.06
N PHE A 373 -16.29 -13.26 11.92
CA PHE A 373 -16.17 -14.20 13.02
C PHE A 373 -16.39 -13.43 14.32
N ASP A 374 -17.36 -13.89 15.09
CA ASP A 374 -17.53 -13.46 16.48
C ASP A 374 -17.14 -14.62 17.40
N THR A 375 -16.92 -14.32 18.67
CA THR A 375 -16.67 -15.33 19.71
C THR A 375 -17.75 -15.22 20.77
N VAL A 376 -18.36 -16.35 21.10
CA VAL A 376 -19.36 -16.43 22.17
C VAL A 376 -18.90 -17.37 23.27
N ASP A 377 -19.38 -17.13 24.47
CA ASP A 377 -19.18 -18.04 25.60
C ASP A 377 -20.31 -19.07 25.67
N VAL A 378 -19.94 -20.35 25.78
CA VAL A 378 -20.86 -21.44 26.10
C VAL A 378 -20.37 -22.10 27.38
N ASP A 379 -20.98 -21.71 28.51
CA ASP A 379 -20.67 -22.25 29.84
C ASP A 379 -19.16 -22.19 30.18
N GLY A 380 -18.51 -21.05 29.88
CA GLY A 380 -17.09 -20.83 30.09
C GLY A 380 -16.17 -21.34 28.97
N GLN A 381 -16.72 -21.82 27.84
CA GLN A 381 -15.95 -22.21 26.66
C GLN A 381 -16.16 -21.19 25.53
N ALA A 382 -15.06 -20.61 25.07
CA ALA A 382 -15.08 -19.74 23.89
C ALA A 382 -15.33 -20.58 22.63
N VAL A 383 -16.40 -20.24 21.91
CA VAL A 383 -16.74 -20.86 20.62
C VAL A 383 -16.83 -19.75 19.57
N ARG A 384 -15.99 -19.82 18.54
CA ARG A 384 -16.14 -18.92 17.40
C ARG A 384 -17.41 -19.25 16.63
N VAL A 385 -18.08 -18.22 16.14
CA VAL A 385 -19.24 -18.32 15.28
C VAL A 385 -19.01 -17.53 14.00
N LYS A 386 -19.33 -18.15 12.87
CA LYS A 386 -19.30 -17.53 11.55
C LYS A 386 -20.65 -16.87 11.29
N VAL A 387 -20.63 -15.55 11.07
CA VAL A 387 -21.82 -14.73 10.87
C VAL A 387 -21.88 -14.24 9.43
N THR A 388 -23.01 -14.45 8.78
CA THR A 388 -23.25 -14.02 7.40
C THR A 388 -24.72 -13.63 7.22
N ALA A 389 -24.99 -12.36 6.92
CA ALA A 389 -26.34 -11.86 6.57
C ALA A 389 -27.46 -12.36 7.52
N GLY A 390 -27.25 -12.22 8.84
CA GLY A 390 -28.21 -12.65 9.86
C GLY A 390 -28.26 -14.16 10.15
N ARG A 391 -27.41 -14.96 9.48
CA ARG A 391 -27.18 -16.37 9.80
C ARG A 391 -25.92 -16.49 10.66
N VAL A 392 -25.97 -17.40 11.62
CA VAL A 392 -24.85 -17.74 12.50
C VAL A 392 -24.63 -19.23 12.44
N LYS A 393 -23.37 -19.65 12.41
CA LYS A 393 -22.97 -21.07 12.46
C LYS A 393 -21.76 -21.21 13.36
N ALA A 394 -21.82 -22.09 14.36
CA ALA A 394 -20.66 -22.35 15.21
C ALA A 394 -19.51 -22.98 14.41
N GLU A 395 -18.27 -22.55 14.67
CA GLU A 395 -17.09 -23.23 14.15
C GLU A 395 -16.99 -24.63 14.72
N HIS A 396 -16.74 -25.60 13.85
CA HIS A 396 -16.92 -27.01 14.18
C HIS A 396 -15.89 -27.48 15.21
N ASP A 397 -14.62 -27.09 15.02
CA ASP A 397 -13.53 -27.55 15.88
C ASP A 397 -13.64 -26.97 17.29
N ASP A 398 -13.97 -25.68 17.40
CA ASP A 398 -14.24 -25.01 18.66
C ASP A 398 -15.44 -25.67 19.38
N ALA A 399 -16.55 -25.90 18.67
CA ALA A 399 -17.72 -26.55 19.23
C ALA A 399 -17.43 -28.01 19.65
N ALA A 400 -16.58 -28.72 18.92
CA ALA A 400 -16.15 -30.08 19.25
C ALA A 400 -15.23 -30.10 20.48
N GLN A 401 -14.34 -29.11 20.62
CA GLN A 401 -13.50 -28.94 21.80
C GLN A 401 -14.34 -28.61 23.03
N ALA A 402 -15.25 -27.64 22.92
CA ALA A 402 -16.17 -27.27 24.00
C ALA A 402 -17.10 -28.43 24.39
N ALA A 403 -17.60 -29.20 23.42
CA ALA A 403 -18.40 -30.40 23.68
C ALA A 403 -17.64 -31.44 24.53
N ARG A 404 -16.35 -31.68 24.21
CA ARG A 404 -15.49 -32.56 25.02
C ARG A 404 -15.25 -32.01 26.43
N ALA A 405 -14.98 -30.71 26.55
CA ALA A 405 -14.71 -30.07 27.84
C ALA A 405 -15.94 -30.08 28.76
N LEU A 406 -17.13 -29.87 28.20
CA LEU A 406 -18.39 -29.76 28.95
C LEU A 406 -19.10 -31.10 29.15
N GLY A 407 -18.66 -32.18 28.48
CA GLY A 407 -19.34 -33.46 28.48
C GLY A 407 -20.72 -33.41 27.79
N LEU A 408 -20.90 -32.48 26.85
CA LEU A 408 -22.17 -32.27 26.14
C LEU A 408 -22.10 -32.83 24.70
N PRO A 409 -23.23 -33.22 24.10
CA PRO A 409 -23.28 -33.53 22.68
C PRO A 409 -22.90 -32.31 21.83
N LEU A 410 -22.09 -32.49 20.77
CA LEU A 410 -21.71 -31.44 19.83
C LEU A 410 -22.90 -30.60 19.36
N ARG A 411 -24.00 -31.26 18.97
CA ARG A 411 -25.24 -30.59 18.52
C ARG A 411 -25.78 -29.58 19.53
N GLU A 412 -25.62 -29.87 20.83
CA GLU A 412 -26.13 -29.01 21.89
C GLU A 412 -25.22 -27.81 22.10
N VAL A 413 -23.89 -28.00 22.04
CA VAL A 413 -22.93 -26.90 22.10
C VAL A 413 -23.07 -25.97 20.89
N THR A 414 -23.20 -26.51 19.68
CA THR A 414 -23.47 -25.72 18.46
C THR A 414 -24.74 -24.89 18.62
N ARG A 415 -25.82 -25.49 19.10
CA ARG A 415 -27.10 -24.79 19.33
C ARG A 415 -26.96 -23.67 20.35
N ARG A 416 -26.26 -23.91 21.47
CA ARG A 416 -26.01 -22.90 22.52
C ARG A 416 -25.16 -21.76 22.02
N ALA A 417 -24.07 -22.03 21.29
CA ALA A 417 -23.21 -21.00 20.71
C ALA A 417 -24.00 -20.10 19.75
N GLU A 418 -24.75 -20.69 18.82
CA GLU A 418 -25.57 -19.92 17.89
C GLU A 418 -26.67 -19.12 18.60
N GLN A 419 -27.26 -19.65 19.68
CA GLN A 419 -28.27 -18.92 20.46
C GLN A 419 -27.66 -17.77 21.25
N ALA A 420 -26.52 -18.00 21.92
CA ALA A 420 -25.81 -16.98 22.69
C ALA A 420 -25.43 -15.77 21.81
N TRP A 421 -25.03 -16.04 20.56
CA TRP A 421 -24.78 -14.97 19.60
C TRP A 421 -26.05 -14.18 19.27
N ARG A 422 -27.18 -14.86 19.00
CA ARG A 422 -28.46 -14.22 18.67
C ARG A 422 -29.00 -13.37 19.84
N ASP A 423 -28.80 -13.82 21.07
CA ASP A 423 -29.27 -13.13 22.27
C ASP A 423 -28.43 -11.87 22.59
N ALA A 424 -27.21 -11.77 22.03
CA ALA A 424 -26.29 -10.64 22.22
C ALA A 424 -26.42 -9.54 21.15
N GLN A 425 -27.28 -9.72 20.14
CA GLN A 425 -27.65 -8.71 19.14
C GLN A 425 -28.83 -7.88 19.63
#